data_AF-A0AAW1FM75-F1
#
_entry.id   AF-A0AAW1FM75-F1
#
_cell.length_a   1.000
_cell.length_b   1.000
_cell.length_c   1.000
_cell.angle_alpha   90.00
_cell.angle_beta   90.00
_cell.angle_gamma   90.00
#
_symmetry.space_group_name_H-M   'P 1'
#
loop_
_entity.id
_entity.type
_entity.pdbx_description
1 polymer ?
#
loop_
_entity_poly.entity_id
_entity_poly.type
_entity_poly.pdbx_seq_one_letter_code
_entity_poly.pdbx_strand_id
1 'polypeptide(L)'
;MAQLQHWCKGEGINPSHAILVKGVPENTEIDFIEETLQTIKALGRVKVRGSVFDPQCHSLTVLCECREEVNTKAIPLSLESPPHPLEKSRLV
;
A
#
# COMPACT_ATOMS: atom_id res chain seq x y z
N MET A 1 -5.35 -8.14 6.79
CA MET A 1 -4.31 -7.09 6.76
C MET A 1 -2.94 -7.67 6.40
N ALA A 2 -2.77 -8.35 5.26
CA ALA A 2 -1.49 -9.04 4.97
C ALA A 2 -0.78 -8.52 3.70
N GLN A 3 -1.50 -7.92 2.75
CA GLN A 3 -0.93 -7.55 1.44
C GLN A 3 0.24 -6.57 1.54
N LEU A 4 0.11 -5.46 2.27
CA LEU A 4 1.21 -4.52 2.49
C LEU A 4 2.44 -5.21 3.11
N GLN A 5 2.22 -6.02 4.16
CA GLN A 5 3.30 -6.72 4.85
C GLN A 5 4.01 -7.75 3.96
N HIS A 6 3.26 -8.49 3.14
CA HIS A 6 3.83 -9.45 2.18
C HIS A 6 4.68 -8.75 1.13
N TRP A 7 4.20 -7.62 0.61
CA TRP A 7 4.93 -6.82 -0.37
C TRP A 7 6.18 -6.17 0.22
N CYS A 8 6.04 -5.55 1.41
CA CYS A 8 7.17 -5.02 2.16
C CYS A 8 8.22 -6.09 2.44
N LYS A 9 7.79 -7.31 2.79
CA LYS A 9 8.71 -8.45 3.00
C LYS A 9 9.39 -8.90 1.71
N GLY A 10 8.68 -8.88 0.57
CA GLY A 10 9.26 -9.22 -0.74
C GLY A 10 10.32 -8.22 -1.19
N GLU A 11 10.07 -6.93 -0.95
CA GLU A 11 10.97 -5.84 -1.37
C GLU A 11 12.00 -5.42 -0.31
N GLY A 12 11.88 -5.93 0.92
CA GLY A 12 12.76 -5.58 2.05
C GLY A 12 12.51 -4.17 2.61
N ILE A 13 11.28 -3.67 2.54
CA ILE A 13 10.90 -2.32 2.97
C ILE A 13 10.25 -2.37 4.36
N ASN A 14 10.43 -1.32 5.16
CA ASN A 14 9.75 -1.18 6.43
C ASN A 14 8.26 -0.84 6.20
N PRO A 15 7.31 -1.63 6.75
CA PRO A 15 5.88 -1.36 6.58
C PRO A 15 5.44 -0.02 7.21
N SER A 16 6.16 0.48 8.21
CA SER A 16 5.94 1.83 8.79
C SER A 16 6.30 2.97 7.83
N HIS A 17 7.08 2.67 6.79
CA HIS A 17 7.52 3.62 5.77
C HIS A 17 6.95 3.26 4.40
N ALA A 18 5.94 2.40 4.32
CA ALA A 18 5.42 1.92 3.06
C ALA A 18 3.93 2.20 2.90
N ILE A 19 3.52 2.50 1.68
CA ILE A 19 2.11 2.67 1.29
C ILE A 19 1.79 1.84 0.06
N LEU A 20 0.55 1.36 -0.02
CA LEU A 20 -0.01 0.77 -1.22
C LEU A 20 -1.02 1.73 -1.82
N VAL A 21 -0.75 2.18 -3.04
CA VAL A 21 -1.64 3.03 -3.83
C VAL A 21 -2.38 2.13 -4.82
N LYS A 22 -3.70 2.05 -4.68
CA LYS A 22 -4.57 1.29 -5.58
C LYS A 22 -5.30 2.23 -6.53
N GLY A 23 -5.69 1.72 -7.69
CA GLY A 23 -6.46 2.51 -8.67
C GLY A 23 -5.58 3.39 -9.57
N VAL A 24 -4.29 3.09 -9.66
CA VAL A 24 -3.38 3.81 -10.55
C VAL A 24 -3.60 3.30 -11.99
N PRO A 25 -3.81 4.15 -12.99
CA PRO A 25 -3.89 3.69 -14.38
C PRO A 25 -2.59 3.01 -14.83
N GLU A 26 -2.68 2.00 -15.70
CA GLU A 26 -1.48 1.33 -16.24
C GLU A 26 -0.56 2.26 -17.04
N ASN A 27 -1.14 3.32 -17.60
CA ASN A 27 -0.47 4.30 -18.44
C ASN A 27 0.18 5.42 -17.63
N THR A 28 0.18 5.32 -16.30
CA THR A 28 0.76 6.31 -15.40
C THR A 28 2.23 6.02 -15.16
N GLU A 29 3.07 7.03 -15.42
CA GLU A 29 4.51 6.95 -15.20
C GLU A 29 4.85 6.91 -13.70
N ILE A 30 5.90 6.16 -13.36
CA ILE A 30 6.39 6.04 -12.00
C ILE A 30 6.75 7.41 -11.42
N ASP A 31 7.46 8.25 -12.19
CA ASP A 31 7.87 9.60 -11.79
C ASP A 31 6.66 10.46 -11.41
N PHE A 32 5.57 10.37 -12.20
CA PHE A 32 4.33 11.10 -11.93
C PHE A 32 3.67 10.64 -10.62
N ILE A 33 3.70 9.34 -10.32
CA ILE A 33 3.18 8.78 -9.07
C ILE A 33 4.02 9.29 -7.89
N GLU A 34 5.34 9.25 -8.01
CA GLU A 34 6.27 9.75 -7.00
C GLU A 34 6.06 11.25 -6.74
N GLU A 35 5.98 12.09 -7.77
CA GLU A 35 5.71 13.53 -7.64
C GLU A 35 4.36 13.81 -6.97
N THR A 36 3.32 13.09 -7.39
CA THR A 36 1.96 13.26 -6.85
C THR A 36 1.93 12.90 -5.36
N LEU A 37 2.55 11.79 -4.98
CA LEU A 37 2.62 11.37 -3.57
C LEU A 37 3.54 12.28 -2.75
N GLN A 38 4.62 12.79 -3.34
CA GLN A 38 5.54 13.74 -2.70
C GLN A 38 4.87 15.09 -2.41
N THR A 39 3.78 15.44 -3.09
CA THR A 39 2.96 16.62 -2.77
C THR A 39 2.28 16.48 -1.40
N ILE A 40 2.07 15.25 -0.93
CA ILE A 40 1.53 14.97 0.41
C ILE A 40 2.65 15.15 1.43
N LYS A 41 2.66 16.33 2.08
CA LYS A 41 3.67 16.71 3.09
C LYS A 41 3.87 15.68 4.21
N ALA A 42 2.87 14.85 4.50
CA ALA A 42 2.94 13.80 5.52
C ALA A 42 3.78 12.57 5.10
N LEU A 43 4.00 12.35 3.80
CA LEU A 43 4.77 11.21 3.28
C LEU A 43 6.24 11.57 3.02
N GLY A 44 6.54 12.87 2.85
CA GLY A 44 7.87 13.34 2.51
C GLY A 44 8.32 12.85 1.13
N ARG A 45 9.56 12.38 1.04
CA ARG A 45 10.12 11.84 -0.21
C ARG A 45 9.59 10.43 -0.45
N VAL A 46 8.94 10.22 -1.59
CA VAL A 46 8.34 8.93 -1.95
C VAL A 46 9.12 8.29 -3.08
N LYS A 47 9.31 6.97 -3.01
CA LYS A 47 9.89 6.16 -4.07
C LYS A 47 9.04 4.95 -4.39
N VAL A 48 8.79 4.68 -5.66
CA VAL A 48 8.11 3.44 -6.07
C VAL A 48 9.09 2.28 -6.02
N ARG A 49 8.66 1.18 -5.39
CA ARG A 49 9.47 -0.02 -5.22
C ARG A 49 8.93 -1.21 -6.01
N GLY A 50 7.61 -1.28 -6.17
CA GLY A 50 7.01 -2.30 -7.02
C GLY A 50 5.60 -1.93 -7.44
N SER A 51 5.09 -2.60 -8.46
CA SER A 51 3.69 -2.50 -8.88
C SER A 51 3.16 -3.86 -9.29
N VAL A 52 1.85 -4.07 -9.08
CA VAL A 52 1.09 -5.23 -9.55
C VAL A 52 -0.11 -4.70 -10.26
N PHE A 53 -0.36 -5.26 -11.44
CA PHE A 53 -1.61 -5.07 -12.14
C PHE A 53 -2.73 -5.87 -11.49
N ASP A 54 -3.80 -5.17 -11.12
CA ASP A 54 -5.04 -5.75 -10.67
C ASP A 54 -5.99 -5.90 -11.88
N PRO A 55 -6.17 -7.12 -12.41
CA PRO A 55 -7.02 -7.35 -13.58
C PRO A 55 -8.52 -7.22 -13.26
N GLN A 56 -8.92 -7.19 -11.99
CA GLN A 56 -10.33 -7.05 -11.60
C GLN A 56 -10.79 -5.59 -11.69
N CYS A 57 -9.93 -4.66 -11.26
CA CYS A 57 -10.17 -3.22 -11.32
C CYS A 57 -9.53 -2.56 -12.56
N HIS A 58 -8.83 -3.32 -13.42
CA HIS A 58 -8.08 -2.80 -14.56
C HIS A 58 -7.17 -1.62 -14.17
N SER A 59 -6.47 -1.79 -13.03
CA SER A 59 -5.66 -0.75 -12.42
C SER A 59 -4.43 -1.34 -11.76
N LEU A 60 -3.38 -0.54 -11.65
CA LEU A 60 -2.17 -0.86 -10.91
C LEU A 60 -2.36 -0.60 -9.41
N THR A 61 -1.83 -1.53 -8.63
CA THR A 61 -1.50 -1.37 -7.23
C THR A 61 -0.01 -1.15 -7.12
N VAL A 62 0.41 -0.01 -6.58
CA VAL A 62 1.80 0.42 -6.51
C VAL A 62 2.25 0.47 -5.06
N LEU A 63 3.37 -0.19 -4.76
CA LEU A 63 4.05 -0.11 -3.48
C LEU A 63 5.08 1.01 -3.52
N CYS A 64 4.90 1.96 -2.61
CA CYS A 64 5.81 3.09 -2.48
C CYS A 64 6.45 3.09 -1.09
N GLU A 65 7.74 3.39 -1.05
CA GLU A 65 8.54 3.63 0.15
C GLU A 65 8.64 5.14 0.38
N CYS A 66 8.24 5.58 1.56
CA CYS A 66 8.28 6.95 2.02
C CYS A 66 9.47 7.15 2.96
N ARG A 67 10.11 8.32 2.88
CA ARG A 67 11.20 8.66 3.79
C ARG A 67 10.70 8.93 5.20
N GLU A 68 9.54 9.58 5.33
CA GLU A 68 8.91 9.81 6.63
C GLU A 68 8.16 8.56 7.08
N GLU A 69 7.95 8.43 8.40
CA GLU A 69 7.08 7.38 8.94
C GLU A 69 5.64 7.69 8.53
N VAL A 70 5.02 6.73 7.85
CA VAL A 70 3.66 6.79 7.34
C VAL A 70 2.72 6.69 8.53
N ASN A 71 2.27 7.84 9.03
CA ASN A 71 1.30 7.88 10.11
C ASN A 71 -0.09 7.50 9.58
N THR A 72 -0.49 6.27 9.83
CA THR A 72 -1.81 5.73 9.49
C THR A 72 -2.97 6.50 10.13
N LYS A 73 -2.73 7.35 11.14
CA LYS A 73 -3.75 8.27 11.67
C LYS A 73 -3.89 9.56 10.85
N ALA A 74 -2.85 9.94 10.10
CA ALA A 74 -2.83 11.14 9.26
C ALA A 74 -3.28 10.84 7.82
N ILE A 75 -3.20 9.58 7.39
CA ILE A 75 -3.75 9.11 6.12
C ILE A 75 -5.16 8.62 6.39
N PRO A 76 -6.19 9.11 5.67
CA PRO A 76 -7.54 8.59 5.83
C PRO A 76 -7.58 7.13 5.34
N LEU A 77 -7.30 6.20 6.26
CA LEU A 77 -7.54 4.77 6.06
C LEU A 77 -9.04 4.57 5.95
N SER A 78 -9.54 4.54 4.72
CA SER A 78 -10.83 3.93 4.49
C SER A 78 -10.74 2.44 4.85
N LEU A 79 -11.42 2.13 5.97
CA LEU A 79 -12.00 0.85 6.36
C LEU A 79 -11.03 -0.18 6.95
N GLU A 80 -10.65 0.10 8.20
CA GLU A 80 -10.60 -0.94 9.22
C GLU A 80 -11.97 -1.63 9.31
N SER A 81 -12.07 -2.85 8.77
CA SER A 81 -13.03 -3.82 9.30
C SER A 81 -12.36 -4.59 10.45
N PRO A 82 -13.07 -4.81 11.56
CA PRO A 82 -12.50 -5.39 12.78
C PRO A 82 -12.06 -6.86 12.58
N PRO A 83 -11.10 -7.35 13.38
CA PRO A 83 -10.68 -8.75 13.35
C PRO A 83 -11.82 -9.64 13.89
N HIS A 84 -12.41 -10.50 13.05
CA HIS A 84 -13.24 -11.58 13.55
C HIS A 84 -12.36 -12.82 13.86
N PRO A 85 -12.40 -13.35 15.09
CA PRO A 85 -11.54 -14.44 15.54
C PRO A 85 -12.02 -15.81 15.07
N LEU A 86 -11.04 -16.64 14.72
CA LEU A 86 -10.98 -18.11 14.74
C LEU A 86 -12.24 -18.85 15.22
N GLU A 87 -13.07 -19.34 14.29
CA GLU A 87 -14.01 -20.42 14.58
C GLU A 87 -13.35 -21.78 14.32
N LYS A 88 -13.07 -22.44 15.44
CA LYS A 88 -12.69 -23.84 15.54
C LYS A 88 -13.92 -24.64 15.13
N SER A 89 -13.83 -25.53 14.14
CA SER A 89 -14.61 -26.78 14.12
C SER A 89 -14.07 -27.74 13.06
N ARG A 90 -13.14 -28.54 13.55
CA ARG A 90 -12.93 -29.93 13.14
C ARG A 90 -14.24 -30.70 13.41
N LEU A 91 -14.56 -31.61 12.49
CA LEU A 91 -15.53 -32.72 12.60
C LEU A 91 -17.00 -32.39 12.25
N VAL A 92 -17.44 -32.78 11.04
CA VAL A 92 -18.30 -33.97 10.85
C VAL A 92 -17.80 -34.74 9.62
#